data_AF-A0A7S4DDM0-F1
#
_entry.id   AF-A0A7S4DDM0-F1
#
_cell.length_a   1.000
_cell.length_b   1.000
_cell.length_c   1.000
_cell.angle_alpha   90.00
_cell.angle_beta   90.00
_cell.angle_gamma   90.00
#
_symmetry.space_group_name_H-M   'P 1'
#
loop_
_entity.id
_entity.type
_entity.pdbx_description
1 polymer ?
#
loop_
_entity_poly.entity_id
_entity_poly.type
_entity_poly.pdbx_seq_one_letter_code
_entity_poly.pdbx_strand_id
1 'polypeptide(L)'
;ARGSRRQGQKILATAFSNVAADNLLEGLLKLGLRAVRVGRVTSVRRELWPATLDYILETNPELQEFKARVQSQNAASRGRQSASEQRQGGAARRSGGGGGGPRQKGGDDDNLYVKSALKNAYEAYREAENAAIRKVIRAADVVVCSC
;
A
#
# COMPACT_ATOMS: atom_id res chain seq x y z
N ALA A 1 -33.43 -7.78 21.04
CA ALA A 1 -33.65 -6.41 20.53
C ALA A 1 -32.79 -6.19 19.29
N ARG A 2 -33.37 -6.13 18.08
CA ARG A 2 -32.64 -5.68 16.89
C ARG A 2 -32.67 -4.15 16.93
N GLY A 3 -31.53 -3.53 17.24
CA GLY A 3 -31.40 -2.07 17.21
C GLY A 3 -31.89 -1.53 15.87
N SER A 4 -32.65 -0.43 15.95
CA SER A 4 -33.30 0.26 14.84
C SER A 4 -32.27 0.67 13.77
N ARG A 5 -32.06 -0.19 12.77
CA ARG A 5 -31.38 0.19 11.54
C ARG A 5 -32.22 1.25 10.84
N ARG A 6 -31.83 2.53 10.94
CA ARG A 6 -32.19 3.50 9.90
C ARG A 6 -31.40 3.09 8.66
N GLN A 7 -32.05 2.38 7.74
CA GLN A 7 -31.43 1.95 6.48
C GLN A 7 -30.73 3.16 5.82
N GLY A 8 -29.43 3.02 5.54
CA GLY A 8 -28.64 4.02 4.81
C GLY A 8 -27.64 4.85 5.63
N GLN A 9 -27.69 4.85 6.97
CA GLN A 9 -26.72 5.62 7.77
C GLN A 9 -25.50 4.78 8.15
N LYS A 10 -24.31 5.33 7.95
CA LYS A 10 -23.01 4.76 8.35
C LYS A 10 -22.55 5.42 9.65
N ILE A 11 -22.10 4.63 10.60
CA ILE A 11 -21.69 5.14 11.92
C ILE A 11 -20.16 5.20 11.99
N LEU A 12 -19.62 6.33 12.41
CA LEU A 12 -18.24 6.44 12.87
C LEU A 12 -18.23 6.36 14.40
N ALA A 13 -17.66 5.30 14.95
CA ALA A 13 -17.48 5.10 16.39
C ALA A 13 -16.02 5.42 16.74
N THR A 14 -15.81 6.35 17.67
CA THR A 14 -14.48 6.72 18.14
C THR A 14 -14.33 6.43 19.64
N ALA A 15 -13.10 6.11 20.05
CA ALA A 15 -12.75 5.95 21.45
C ALA A 15 -11.38 6.58 21.76
N PHE A 16 -11.17 6.97 23.01
CA PHE A 16 -9.92 7.59 23.45
C PHE A 16 -8.72 6.63 23.45
N SER A 17 -8.94 5.32 23.62
CA SER A 17 -7.86 4.33 23.68
C SER A 17 -8.08 3.18 22.71
N ASN A 18 -6.98 2.53 22.31
CA ASN A 18 -7.03 1.33 21.49
C ASN A 18 -7.83 0.22 22.16
N VAL A 19 -7.66 0.02 23.47
CA VAL A 19 -8.40 -0.98 24.24
C VAL A 19 -9.91 -0.72 24.19
N ALA A 20 -10.32 0.55 24.33
CA ALA A 20 -11.73 0.92 24.25
C ALA A 20 -12.29 0.75 22.83
N ALA A 21 -11.52 1.13 21.79
CA ALA A 21 -11.90 0.90 20.40
C ALA A 21 -12.05 -0.59 20.08
N ASP A 22 -11.15 -1.43 20.60
CA ASP A 22 -11.22 -2.89 20.44
C ASP A 22 -12.43 -3.49 21.16
N ASN A 23 -12.76 -3.01 22.36
CA ASN A 23 -13.97 -3.43 23.09
C ASN A 23 -15.24 -3.07 22.30
N LEU A 24 -15.29 -1.88 21.71
CA LEU A 24 -16.40 -1.47 20.84
C LEU A 24 -16.49 -2.39 19.62
N LEU A 25 -15.37 -2.61 18.93
CA LEU A 25 -15.30 -3.48 17.76
C LEU A 25 -15.82 -4.89 18.09
N GLU A 26 -15.30 -5.50 19.16
CA GLU A 26 -15.71 -6.83 19.61
C GLU A 26 -17.22 -6.89 19.93
N GLY A 27 -17.73 -5.92 20.67
CA GLY A 27 -19.16 -5.83 20.99
C GLY A 27 -20.04 -5.69 19.75
N LEU A 28 -19.64 -4.85 18.79
CA LEU A 28 -20.35 -4.64 17.52
C LEU A 28 -20.39 -5.93 16.67
N LEU A 29 -19.26 -6.64 16.60
CA LEU A 29 -19.19 -7.93 15.90
C LEU A 29 -20.09 -8.99 16.56
N LYS A 30 -20.10 -9.06 17.90
CA LYS A 30 -21.00 -9.95 18.66
C LYS A 30 -22.49 -9.65 18.43
N LEU A 31 -22.83 -8.40 18.10
CA LEU A 31 -24.18 -7.99 17.72
C LEU A 31 -24.52 -8.29 16.24
N GLY A 32 -23.59 -8.89 15.48
CA GLY A 32 -23.77 -9.21 14.07
C GLY A 32 -23.71 -8.00 13.13
N LEU A 33 -23.09 -6.89 13.59
CA LEU A 33 -22.86 -5.71 12.75
C LEU A 33 -21.56 -5.87 11.98
N ARG A 34 -21.54 -5.39 10.73
CA ARG A 34 -20.32 -5.34 9.92
C ARG A 34 -19.47 -4.17 10.39
N ALA A 35 -18.63 -4.37 11.39
CA ALA A 35 -17.74 -3.34 11.91
C ALA A 35 -16.32 -3.48 11.33
N VAL A 36 -15.68 -2.35 11.01
CA VAL A 36 -14.27 -2.32 10.57
C VAL A 36 -13.47 -1.34 11.41
N ARG A 37 -12.27 -1.75 11.85
CA ARG A 37 -11.33 -0.92 12.63
C ARG A 37 -10.33 -0.23 11.70
N VAL A 38 -10.17 1.08 11.82
CA VAL A 38 -9.19 1.89 11.06
C VAL A 38 -8.17 2.52 12.01
N GLY A 39 -6.89 2.19 11.87
CA GLY A 39 -5.80 2.68 12.71
C GLY A 39 -4.67 1.66 12.83
N ARG A 40 -3.56 2.03 13.48
CA ARG A 40 -2.35 1.19 13.57
C ARG A 40 -2.64 -0.17 14.25
N VAL A 41 -2.46 -1.26 13.50
CA VAL A 41 -2.70 -2.66 13.93
C VAL A 41 -1.82 -3.08 15.13
N THR A 42 -0.67 -2.45 15.33
CA THR A 42 0.29 -2.76 16.42
C THR A 42 -0.30 -2.66 17.83
N SER A 43 -1.49 -2.11 17.96
CA SER A 43 -2.18 -1.92 19.24
C SER A 43 -3.55 -2.61 19.29
N VAL A 44 -3.86 -3.46 18.30
CA VAL A 44 -5.11 -4.21 18.19
C VAL A 44 -4.87 -5.66 18.59
N ARG A 45 -5.77 -6.21 19.41
CA ARG A 45 -5.80 -7.64 19.77
C ARG A 45 -5.81 -8.53 18.53
N ARG A 46 -5.00 -9.60 18.50
CA ARG A 46 -4.77 -10.43 17.30
C ARG A 46 -6.06 -11.06 16.77
N GLU A 47 -6.96 -11.41 17.67
CA GLU A 47 -8.25 -12.03 17.36
C GLU A 47 -9.17 -11.08 16.57
N LEU A 48 -8.91 -9.76 16.66
CA LEU A 48 -9.67 -8.71 15.98
C LEU A 48 -9.04 -8.27 14.65
N TRP A 49 -7.84 -8.76 14.29
CA TRP A 49 -7.17 -8.40 13.04
C TRP A 49 -8.04 -8.61 11.80
N PRO A 50 -8.81 -9.71 11.65
CA PRO A 50 -9.69 -9.91 10.50
C PRO A 50 -10.72 -8.79 10.28
N ALA A 51 -11.03 -8.01 11.33
CA ALA A 51 -11.93 -6.87 11.27
C ALA A 51 -11.21 -5.52 11.13
N THR A 52 -9.90 -5.50 10.91
CA THR A 52 -9.13 -4.26 10.65
C THR A 52 -9.03 -3.99 9.15
N LEU A 53 -9.05 -2.70 8.78
CA LEU A 53 -8.90 -2.30 7.38
C LEU A 53 -7.58 -2.81 6.80
N ASP A 54 -6.49 -2.65 7.53
CA ASP A 54 -5.15 -3.04 7.07
C ASP A 54 -5.08 -4.54 6.76
N TYR A 55 -5.59 -5.41 7.65
CA TYR A 55 -5.62 -6.84 7.40
C TYR A 55 -6.49 -7.20 6.19
N ILE A 56 -7.64 -6.55 6.02
CA ILE A 56 -8.54 -6.80 4.88
C ILE A 56 -7.85 -6.39 3.57
N LEU A 57 -7.09 -5.29 3.55
CA LEU A 57 -6.33 -4.86 2.38
C LEU A 57 -5.13 -5.78 2.11
N GLU A 58 -4.39 -6.17 3.15
CA GLU A 58 -3.25 -7.08 3.04
C GLU A 58 -3.67 -8.48 2.57
N THR A 59 -4.86 -8.94 2.90
CA THR A 59 -5.37 -10.24 2.45
C THR A 59 -6.10 -10.18 1.11
N ASN A 60 -6.21 -9.01 0.48
CA ASN A 60 -6.88 -8.85 -0.81
C ASN A 60 -5.97 -9.38 -1.96
N PRO A 61 -6.41 -10.40 -2.72
CA PRO A 61 -5.62 -10.99 -3.81
C PRO A 61 -5.23 -9.99 -4.90
N GLU A 62 -6.14 -9.10 -5.28
CA GLU A 62 -5.89 -8.10 -6.33
C GLU A 62 -4.80 -7.11 -5.91
N LEU A 63 -4.83 -6.65 -4.65
CA LEU A 63 -3.80 -5.76 -4.13
C LEU A 63 -2.44 -6.45 -4.01
N GLN A 64 -2.42 -7.75 -3.70
CA GLN A 64 -1.18 -8.53 -3.68
C GLN A 64 -0.55 -8.61 -5.08
N GLU A 65 -1.34 -8.77 -6.13
CA GLU A 65 -0.84 -8.75 -7.51
C GLU A 65 -0.25 -7.38 -7.88
N PHE A 66 -0.94 -6.28 -7.58
CA PHE A 66 -0.41 -4.93 -7.81
C PHE A 66 0.87 -4.68 -7.02
N LYS A 67 0.93 -5.13 -5.76
CA LYS A 67 2.11 -5.00 -4.90
C LYS A 67 3.30 -5.80 -5.45
N ALA A 68 3.06 -7.03 -5.92
CA ALA A 68 4.08 -7.86 -6.57
C ALA A 68 4.61 -7.19 -7.86
N ARG A 69 3.74 -6.56 -8.64
CA ARG A 69 4.13 -5.79 -9.83
C ARG A 69 5.00 -4.59 -9.50
N VAL A 70 4.69 -3.85 -8.44
CA VAL A 70 5.54 -2.74 -7.97
C VAL A 70 6.92 -3.26 -7.52
N GLN A 71 6.95 -4.38 -6.80
CA GLN A 71 8.20 -4.99 -6.34
C GLN A 71 9.10 -5.44 -7.50
N SER A 72 8.52 -6.08 -8.52
CA SER A 72 9.29 -6.52 -9.70
C SER A 72 9.87 -5.35 -10.49
N GLN A 73 9.10 -4.27 -10.67
CA GLN A 73 9.57 -3.04 -11.33
C GLN A 73 10.67 -2.34 -10.52
N ASN A 74 10.56 -2.32 -9.18
CA ASN A 74 11.60 -1.80 -8.29
C ASN A 74 12.89 -2.64 -8.31
N ALA A 75 12.78 -3.96 -8.38
CA ALA A 75 13.96 -4.82 -8.49
C ALA A 75 14.66 -4.61 -9.84
N ALA A 76 13.90 -4.50 -10.93
CA ALA A 76 14.42 -4.21 -12.25
C ALA A 76 15.11 -2.85 -12.34
N SER A 77 14.55 -1.80 -11.70
CA SER A 77 15.17 -0.47 -11.68
C SER A 77 16.50 -0.46 -10.91
N ARG A 78 16.57 -1.12 -9.75
CA ARG A 78 17.80 -1.24 -8.95
C ARG A 78 18.89 -2.05 -9.64
N GLY A 79 18.54 -3.16 -10.29
CA GLY A 79 19.50 -3.99 -11.04
C GLY A 79 20.14 -3.26 -12.23
N ARG A 80 19.42 -2.31 -12.84
CA ARG A 80 19.96 -1.48 -13.93
C ARG A 80 20.87 -0.36 -13.42
N GLN A 81 20.57 0.22 -12.26
CA GLN A 81 21.42 1.23 -11.62
C GLN A 81 22.78 0.65 -11.20
N SER A 82 22.80 -0.54 -10.59
CA SER A 82 24.05 -1.19 -10.21
C SER A 82 24.90 -1.59 -11.42
N ALA A 83 24.27 -2.00 -12.53
CA ALA A 83 24.97 -2.33 -13.77
C ALA A 83 25.57 -1.10 -14.48
N SER A 84 24.90 0.07 -14.43
CA SER A 84 25.43 1.30 -15.03
C SER A 84 26.59 1.89 -14.21
N GLU A 85 26.52 1.82 -12.87
CA GLU A 85 27.61 2.26 -11.97
C GLU A 85 28.89 1.42 -12.14
N GLN A 86 28.77 0.10 -12.28
CA GLN A 86 29.93 -0.78 -12.52
C GLN A 86 30.62 -0.49 -13.86
N ARG A 87 29.86 -0.16 -14.90
CA ARG A 87 30.41 0.20 -16.23
C ARG A 87 31.17 1.53 -16.19
N GLN A 88 30.72 2.51 -15.40
CA GLN A 88 31.41 3.80 -15.25
C GLN A 88 32.66 3.68 -14.35
N GLY A 89 32.62 2.88 -13.28
CA GLY A 89 33.77 2.65 -12.40
C GLY A 89 34.92 1.84 -13.01
N GLY A 90 34.61 0.93 -13.96
CA GLY A 90 35.61 0.15 -14.69
C GLY A 90 36.41 0.97 -15.74
N ALA A 91 35.78 2.00 -16.33
CA ALA A 91 36.41 2.87 -17.32
C ALA A 91 37.43 3.85 -16.70
N ALA A 92 37.20 4.30 -15.46
CA ALA A 92 38.08 5.24 -14.76
C ALA A 92 39.45 4.63 -14.34
N ARG A 93 39.57 3.29 -14.33
CA ARG A 93 40.82 2.60 -13.95
C ARG A 93 41.73 2.26 -15.14
N ARG A 94 41.31 2.54 -16.38
CA ARG A 94 42.04 2.21 -17.61
C ARG A 94 41.98 3.35 -18.64
N SER A 95 42.49 4.54 -18.33
CA SER A 95 43.07 5.46 -19.32
C SER A 95 43.40 6.82 -18.69
N GLY A 96 44.70 7.09 -18.56
CA GLY A 96 45.20 8.40 -18.98
C GLY A 96 45.14 8.41 -20.52
N GLY A 97 44.67 9.51 -21.10
CA GLY A 97 44.61 9.70 -22.55
C GLY A 97 43.29 10.33 -22.99
N GLY A 98 43.37 11.59 -23.40
CA GLY A 98 42.23 12.38 -23.86
C GLY A 98 41.53 11.79 -25.09
N GLY A 99 40.23 12.05 -25.16
CA GLY A 99 39.41 11.73 -26.32
C GLY A 99 37.94 12.02 -26.01
N GLY A 100 37.44 13.16 -26.46
CA GLY A 100 36.02 13.51 -26.42
C GLY A 100 35.20 12.56 -27.29
N GLY A 101 34.77 11.44 -26.71
CA GLY A 101 33.83 10.52 -27.34
C GLY A 101 32.40 11.09 -27.33
N PRO A 102 31.56 10.76 -28.32
CA PRO A 102 30.20 11.28 -28.41
C PRO A 102 29.38 10.89 -27.17
N ARG A 103 28.73 11.88 -26.54
CA ARG A 103 27.77 11.65 -25.45
C ARG A 103 26.68 10.68 -25.92
N GLN A 104 26.68 9.46 -25.38
CA GLN A 104 25.64 8.47 -25.64
C GLN A 104 24.28 8.99 -25.14
N LYS A 105 23.41 9.39 -26.05
CA LYS A 105 22.03 9.83 -25.75
C LYS A 105 21.08 8.69 -25.33
N GLY A 106 21.45 7.42 -25.57
CA GLY A 106 20.56 6.27 -25.34
C GLY A 106 20.33 5.87 -23.87
N GLY A 107 21.16 6.34 -22.94
CA GLY A 107 21.03 5.99 -21.51
C GLY A 107 19.94 6.77 -20.76
N ASP A 108 19.62 7.97 -21.22
CA ASP A 108 18.65 8.86 -20.56
C ASP A 108 17.20 8.43 -20.85
N ASP A 109 16.93 8.02 -22.09
CA ASP A 109 15.60 7.54 -22.53
C ASP A 109 15.21 6.23 -21.82
N ASP A 110 16.15 5.29 -21.70
CA ASP A 110 15.95 4.04 -20.96
C ASP A 110 15.68 4.25 -19.47
N ASN A 111 16.37 5.23 -18.85
CA ASN A 111 16.17 5.58 -17.45
C ASN A 111 14.83 6.28 -17.22
N LEU A 112 14.41 7.14 -18.15
CA LEU A 112 13.11 7.79 -18.13
C LEU A 112 11.97 6.77 -18.23
N TYR A 113 12.10 5.78 -19.13
CA TYR A 113 11.14 4.69 -19.27
C TYR A 113 11.00 3.84 -18.00
N VAL A 114 12.12 3.48 -17.36
CA VAL A 114 12.08 2.70 -16.10
C VAL A 114 11.42 3.50 -14.98
N LYS A 115 11.75 4.79 -14.85
CA LYS A 115 11.14 5.67 -13.85
C LYS A 115 9.63 5.84 -14.10
N SER A 116 9.22 5.98 -15.36
CA SER A 116 7.79 6.11 -15.71
C SER A 116 7.03 4.80 -15.47
N ALA A 117 7.59 3.65 -15.83
CA ALA A 117 6.99 2.35 -15.57
C ALA A 117 6.79 2.09 -14.07
N LEU A 118 7.78 2.42 -13.25
CA LEU A 118 7.67 2.31 -11.79
C LEU A 118 6.61 3.26 -11.23
N LYS A 119 6.61 4.51 -11.69
CA LYS A 119 5.59 5.50 -11.30
C LYS A 119 4.18 5.01 -11.63
N ASN A 120 3.96 4.52 -12.85
CA ASN A 120 2.67 3.99 -13.30
C ASN A 120 2.25 2.76 -12.47
N ALA A 121 3.19 1.89 -12.10
CA ALA A 121 2.90 0.75 -11.24
C ALA A 121 2.43 1.18 -9.84
N TYR A 122 3.07 2.19 -9.25
CA TYR A 122 2.66 2.77 -7.96
C TYR A 122 1.31 3.47 -8.02
N GLU A 123 1.04 4.23 -9.09
CA GLU A 123 -0.24 4.92 -9.29
C GLU A 123 -1.39 3.92 -9.41
N ALA A 124 -1.22 2.87 -10.22
CA ALA A 124 -2.21 1.81 -10.35
C ALA A 124 -2.43 1.04 -9.04
N TYR A 125 -1.37 0.75 -8.26
CA TYR A 125 -1.51 0.16 -6.93
C TYR A 125 -2.33 1.08 -6.01
N ARG A 126 -2.02 2.38 -5.98
CA ARG A 126 -2.76 3.35 -5.16
C ARG A 126 -4.22 3.47 -5.56
N GLU A 127 -4.52 3.43 -6.85
CA GLU A 127 -5.89 3.48 -7.35
C GLU A 127 -6.68 2.25 -6.91
N ALA A 128 -6.10 1.05 -7.09
CA ALA A 128 -6.68 -0.20 -6.63
C ALA A 128 -6.88 -0.22 -5.10
N GLU A 129 -5.89 0.23 -4.34
CA GLU A 129 -5.94 0.31 -2.87
C GLU A 129 -7.07 1.25 -2.42
N ASN A 130 -7.17 2.43 -3.03
CA ASN A 130 -8.25 3.38 -2.75
C ASN A 130 -9.63 2.82 -3.10
N ALA A 131 -9.76 2.08 -4.21
CA ALA A 131 -11.00 1.42 -4.59
C ALA A 131 -11.38 0.34 -3.56
N ALA A 132 -10.43 -0.47 -3.11
CA ALA A 132 -10.63 -1.47 -2.07
C ALA A 132 -11.04 -0.85 -0.74
N ILE A 133 -10.36 0.22 -0.29
CA ILE A 133 -10.71 0.98 0.93
C ILE A 133 -12.16 1.46 0.85
N ARG A 134 -12.54 2.08 -0.27
CA ARG A 134 -13.92 2.57 -0.48
C ARG A 134 -14.93 1.44 -0.41
N LYS A 135 -14.62 0.28 -1.00
CA LYS A 135 -15.48 -0.90 -0.96
C LYS A 135 -15.69 -1.40 0.47
N VAL A 136 -14.62 -1.52 1.25
CA VAL A 136 -14.67 -1.96 2.65
C VAL A 136 -15.49 -0.98 3.50
N ILE A 137 -15.20 0.32 3.44
CA ILE A 137 -15.90 1.34 4.23
C ILE A 137 -17.38 1.41 3.84
N ARG A 138 -17.72 1.34 2.55
CA ARG A 138 -19.12 1.35 2.09
C ARG A 138 -19.89 0.09 2.51
N ALA A 139 -19.21 -1.04 2.60
CA ALA A 139 -19.81 -2.29 3.07
C ALA A 139 -20.00 -2.31 4.59
N ALA A 140 -19.14 -1.64 5.36
CA ALA A 140 -19.25 -1.59 6.82
C ALA A 140 -20.54 -0.88 7.28
N ASP A 141 -21.14 -1.38 8.36
CA ASP A 141 -22.21 -0.70 9.09
C ASP A 141 -21.63 0.33 10.07
N VAL A 142 -20.47 0.01 10.67
CA VAL A 142 -19.76 0.86 11.62
C VAL A 142 -18.27 0.88 11.29
N VAL A 143 -17.67 2.07 11.26
CA VAL A 143 -16.23 2.26 11.22
C VAL A 143 -15.76 2.64 12.61
N VAL A 144 -14.78 1.92 13.15
CA VAL A 144 -14.24 2.13 14.50
C VAL A 144 -12.85 2.74 14.40
N CYS A 145 -12.63 3.89 15.04
CA CYS A 145 -11.33 4.53 15.15
C CYS A 145 -10.97 4.82 16.62
N SER A 146 -9.69 5.11 16.85
CA SER A 146 -9.21 5.68 18.10
C SER A 146 -8.63 7.07 17.82
N CYS A 147 -8.81 8.01 18.76
CA CYS A 147 -8.19 9.33 18.71
C CYS A 147 -6.71 9.28 19.09
#